data_AF-A0A1G2VP64-F1
#
_entry.id   AF-A0A1G2VP64-F1
#
_cell.length_a   1.000
_cell.length_b   1.000
_cell.length_c   1.000
_cell.angle_alpha   90.00
_cell.angle_beta   90.00
_cell.angle_gamma   90.00
#
_symmetry.space_group_name_H-M   'P 1'
#
loop_
_entity.id
_entity.type
_entity.pdbx_description
1 polymer ?
#
loop_
_entity_poly.entity_id
_entity_poly.type
_entity_poly.pdbx_seq_one_letter_code
_entity_poly.pdbx_strand_id
1 'polypeptide(L)'
;MSGSLFYSEVAGFTPCVLCWYQRILMYPQAILLAVALWKGDRRINDYLIVLSAIGALIATYHYFLQIGVLPELPCSVTGFSVSCSQVFIMNLGYITIPMMALTVFLLLILLALINKKIRVEPKLKV
;
A
#
# COMPACT_ATOMS: atom_id res chain seq x y z
N MET A 1 -8.35 4.58 -3.86
CA MET A 1 -7.84 3.58 -4.83
C MET A 1 -8.06 3.96 -6.29
N SER A 2 -9.03 4.82 -6.61
CA SER A 2 -9.36 5.23 -7.99
C SER A 2 -8.21 5.88 -8.76
N GLY A 3 -7.27 6.55 -8.07
CA GLY A 3 -6.08 7.12 -8.72
C GLY A 3 -5.19 6.08 -9.40
N SER A 4 -5.06 4.87 -8.83
CA SER A 4 -4.29 3.79 -9.45
C SER A 4 -4.94 3.30 -10.75
N LEU A 5 -6.27 3.25 -10.79
CA LEU A 5 -7.03 2.81 -11.95
C LEU A 5 -7.04 3.89 -13.05
N PHE A 6 -7.14 5.16 -12.65
CA PHE A 6 -7.03 6.31 -13.56
C PHE A 6 -5.67 6.35 -14.26
N TYR A 7 -4.58 6.09 -13.53
CA TYR A 7 -3.25 6.04 -14.15
C TYR A 7 -3.07 4.88 -15.14
N SER A 8 -3.78 3.76 -14.97
CA SER A 8 -3.71 2.64 -15.90
C SER A 8 -4.63 2.80 -17.12
N GLU A 9 -5.88 3.21 -16.92
CA GLU A 9 -6.88 3.28 -18.00
C GLU A 9 -6.86 4.60 -18.77
N VAL A 10 -6.55 5.72 -18.09
CA VAL A 10 -6.64 7.06 -18.69
C VAL A 10 -5.26 7.61 -19.05
N ALA A 11 -4.25 7.38 -18.20
CA ALA A 11 -2.89 7.87 -18.45
C ALA A 11 -1.99 6.86 -19.21
N GLY A 12 -2.48 5.64 -19.48
CA GLY A 12 -1.75 4.63 -20.25
C GLY A 12 -0.52 4.03 -19.55
N PHE A 13 -0.38 4.21 -18.22
CA PHE A 13 0.71 3.60 -17.47
C PHE A 13 0.39 2.13 -17.18
N THR A 14 1.02 1.24 -17.95
CA THR A 14 0.97 -0.21 -17.70
C THR A 14 1.53 -0.52 -16.31
N PRO A 15 0.75 -1.14 -15.41
CA PRO A 15 1.20 -1.42 -14.05
C PRO A 15 2.24 -2.54 -14.05
N CYS A 16 3.25 -2.38 -13.21
CA CYS A 16 4.27 -3.38 -12.95
C CYS A 16 3.74 -4.51 -12.03
N VAL A 17 4.36 -5.69 -12.04
CA VAL A 17 3.94 -6.82 -11.16
C VAL A 17 3.94 -6.43 -9.68
N LEU A 18 4.96 -5.70 -9.20
CA LEU A 18 5.02 -5.21 -7.82
C LEU A 18 3.90 -4.22 -7.48
N CYS A 19 3.58 -3.35 -8.44
CA CYS A 19 2.47 -2.40 -8.35
C CYS A 19 1.13 -3.16 -8.20
N TRP A 20 1.02 -4.31 -8.88
CA TRP A 20 -0.13 -5.19 -8.79
C TRP A 20 -0.26 -5.84 -7.41
N TYR A 21 0.85 -6.30 -6.82
CA TYR A 21 0.87 -6.79 -5.44
C TYR A 21 0.44 -5.72 -4.43
N GLN A 22 0.87 -4.47 -4.61
CA GLN A 22 0.40 -3.36 -3.76
C GLN A 22 -1.13 -3.16 -3.87
N ARG A 23 -1.71 -3.30 -5.08
CA ARG A 23 -3.17 -3.21 -5.29
C ARG A 23 -3.93 -4.36 -4.64
N ILE A 24 -3.45 -5.60 -4.77
CA ILE A 24 -4.07 -6.77 -4.12
C ILE A 24 -4.13 -6.59 -2.61
N LEU A 25 -3.13 -5.94 -2.00
CA LEU A 25 -3.12 -5.67 -0.57
C LEU A 25 -3.99 -4.48 -0.17
N MET A 26 -4.05 -3.42 -0.99
CA MET A 26 -4.88 -2.24 -0.68
C MET A 26 -6.38 -2.46 -0.88
N TYR A 27 -6.80 -3.24 -1.88
CA TYR A 27 -8.22 -3.33 -2.25
C TYR A 27 -9.10 -3.97 -1.16
N PRO A 28 -8.70 -5.11 -0.56
CA PRO A 28 -9.42 -5.70 0.56
C PRO A 28 -9.47 -4.79 1.77
N GLN A 29 -8.43 -4.00 2.03
CA GLN A 29 -8.37 -3.13 3.21
C GLN A 29 -9.46 -2.05 3.22
N ALA A 30 -9.83 -1.50 2.06
CA ALA A 30 -10.92 -0.54 2.00
C ALA A 30 -12.28 -1.18 2.30
N ILE A 31 -12.50 -2.41 1.82
CA ILE A 31 -13.72 -3.16 2.13
C ILE A 31 -13.75 -3.49 3.62
N LEU A 32 -12.62 -3.95 4.18
CA LEU A 32 -12.48 -4.24 5.60
C LEU A 32 -12.74 -3.01 6.48
N LEU A 33 -12.21 -1.84 6.09
CA LEU A 33 -12.50 -0.57 6.78
C LEU A 33 -13.97 -0.16 6.67
N ALA A 34 -14.58 -0.28 5.50
CA ALA A 34 -15.99 0.04 5.29
C ALA A 34 -16.89 -0.85 6.16
N VAL A 35 -16.61 -2.16 6.21
CA VAL A 35 -17.34 -3.12 7.07
C VAL A 35 -17.09 -2.83 8.55
N ALA A 36 -15.86 -2.48 8.94
CA ALA A 36 -15.54 -2.11 10.31
C ALA A 36 -16.29 -0.85 10.78
N LEU A 37 -16.45 0.13 9.89
CA LEU A 37 -17.25 1.33 10.15
C LEU A 37 -18.75 0.99 10.28
N TRP A 38 -19.26 0.08 9.45
CA TRP A 38 -20.69 -0.24 9.43
C TRP A 38 -21.12 -1.15 10.58
N LYS A 39 -20.36 -2.22 10.88
CA LYS A 39 -20.65 -3.14 12.00
C LYS A 39 -20.14 -2.65 13.35
N GLY A 40 -19.27 -1.64 13.38
CA GLY A 40 -18.58 -1.21 14.61
C GLY A 40 -17.66 -2.27 15.22
N ASP A 41 -17.40 -3.36 14.50
CA ASP A 41 -16.68 -4.53 14.98
C ASP A 41 -15.17 -4.35 14.76
N ARG A 42 -14.45 -3.99 15.83
CA ARG A 42 -13.05 -3.57 15.77
C ARG A 42 -12.03 -4.73 15.79
N ARG A 43 -12.48 -5.98 15.67
CA ARG A 43 -11.59 -7.16 15.54
C ARG A 43 -10.86 -7.20 14.19
N ILE A 44 -11.36 -6.47 13.20
CA ILE A 44 -10.78 -6.33 11.86
C ILE A 44 -9.43 -5.58 11.90
N ASN A 45 -9.15 -4.88 13.00
CA ASN A 45 -7.99 -4.01 13.15
C ASN A 45 -6.65 -4.76 13.14
N ASP A 46 -6.59 -5.98 13.71
CA ASP A 46 -5.36 -6.79 13.67
C ASP A 46 -5.06 -7.27 12.23
N TYR A 47 -6.09 -7.64 11.45
CA TYR A 47 -5.95 -7.96 10.03
C TYR A 47 -5.48 -6.76 9.20
N LEU A 48 -5.99 -5.56 9.52
CA LEU A 48 -5.59 -4.33 8.86
C LEU A 48 -4.09 -4.03 9.04
N ILE A 49 -3.58 -4.24 10.26
CA ILE A 49 -2.17 -4.04 10.60
C ILE A 49 -1.29 -5.02 9.82
N VAL A 50 -1.64 -6.31 9.83
CA VAL A 50 -0.84 -7.34 9.13
C VAL A 50 -0.80 -7.08 7.62
N LEU A 51 -1.94 -6.81 6.98
CA LEU A 51 -1.95 -6.50 5.55
C LEU A 51 -1.17 -5.21 5.23
N SER A 52 -1.29 -4.19 6.08
CA SER A 52 -0.59 -2.91 5.85
C SER A 52 0.92 -3.07 6.02
N ALA A 53 1.38 -3.90 6.97
CA ALA A 53 2.79 -4.18 7.18
C ALA A 53 3.42 -4.87 5.96
N ILE A 54 2.73 -5.87 5.38
CA ILE A 54 3.18 -6.55 4.17
C ILE A 54 3.19 -5.57 2.98
N GLY A 55 2.15 -4.75 2.84
CA GLY A 55 2.08 -3.73 1.80
C GLY A 55 3.19 -2.67 1.90
N ALA A 56 3.50 -2.23 3.11
CA ALA A 56 4.59 -1.30 3.39
C ALA A 56 5.97 -1.88 3.05
N LEU A 57 6.19 -3.18 3.33
CA LEU A 57 7.44 -3.87 2.98
C LEU A 57 7.63 -3.93 1.45
N ILE A 58 6.57 -4.28 0.71
CA ILE A 58 6.61 -4.33 -0.75
C ILE A 58 6.80 -2.93 -1.36
N ALA A 59 6.15 -1.90 -0.80
CA ALA A 59 6.33 -0.52 -1.25
C ALA A 59 7.76 -0.02 -1.00
N THR A 60 8.33 -0.35 0.15
CA THR A 60 9.73 -0.03 0.48
C THR A 60 10.70 -0.71 -0.47
N TYR A 61 10.51 -2.01 -0.73
CA TYR A 61 11.32 -2.76 -1.69
C TYR A 61 11.24 -2.16 -3.10
N HIS A 62 10.03 -1.80 -3.55
CA HIS A 62 9.82 -1.20 -4.87
C HIS A 62 10.47 0.19 -4.99
N TYR A 63 10.45 0.98 -3.92
CA TYR A 63 11.13 2.28 -3.87
C TYR A 63 12.66 2.13 -3.97
N PHE A 64 13.26 1.18 -3.24
CA PHE A 64 14.71 0.91 -3.36
C PHE A 64 15.10 0.43 -4.76
N LEU A 65 14.21 -0.31 -5.42
CA LEU A 65 14.41 -0.77 -6.80
C LEU A 65 14.38 0.39 -7.79
N GLN A 66 13.52 1.40 -7.58
CA GLN A 66 13.49 2.62 -8.41
C GLN A 66 14.70 3.53 -8.23
N ILE A 67 15.33 3.55 -7.05
CA ILE A 67 16.56 4.33 -6.80
C ILE A 67 17.82 3.62 -7.34
N GLY A 68 17.70 2.37 -7.80
CA GLY A 68 18.83 1.60 -8.33
C GLY A 68 19.77 1.04 -7.26
N VAL A 69 19.32 0.96 -6.00
CA VAL A 69 20.08 0.32 -4.90
C VAL A 69 20.07 -1.21 -5.03
N LEU A 70 19.01 -1.76 -5.63
CA LEU A 70 18.83 -3.18 -5.86
C LEU A 70 18.99 -3.49 -7.36
N PRO A 71 19.61 -4.65 -7.72
CA PRO A 71 19.70 -5.07 -9.10
C PRO A 71 18.31 -5.22 -9.71
N GLU A 72 18.19 -4.83 -10.97
CA GLU A 72 16.96 -4.93 -11.74
C GLU A 72 16.44 -6.38 -11.79
N LEU A 73 15.14 -6.55 -11.55
CA LEU A 73 14.51 -7.87 -11.61
C LEU A 73 14.63 -8.45 -13.02
N PRO A 74 15.00 -9.73 -13.17
CA PRO A 74 15.10 -10.33 -14.49
C PRO A 74 13.76 -10.30 -15.21
N CYS A 75 13.77 -10.16 -16.54
CA CYS A 75 12.57 -10.06 -17.39
C CYS A 75 11.57 -11.23 -17.23
N SER A 76 12.03 -12.36 -16.67
CA SER A 76 11.19 -13.51 -16.32
C SER A 76 10.22 -13.24 -15.16
N VAL A 77 10.56 -12.31 -14.27
CA VAL A 77 9.73 -11.95 -13.09
C VAL A 77 8.76 -10.82 -13.43
N THR A 78 9.01 -10.06 -14.50
CA THR A 78 8.15 -8.96 -14.95
C THR A 78 7.06 -9.42 -15.93
N GLY A 79 7.16 -10.60 -16.54
CA GLY A 79 6.14 -11.11 -17.49
C GLY A 79 5.88 -10.15 -18.66
N PHE A 80 4.67 -10.16 -19.23
CA PHE A 80 4.21 -9.19 -20.25
C PHE A 80 4.06 -7.74 -19.73
N SER A 81 4.49 -7.45 -18.49
CA SER A 81 4.39 -6.13 -17.90
C SER A 81 5.73 -5.39 -17.95
N VAL A 82 5.66 -4.07 -17.99
CA VAL A 82 6.82 -3.16 -17.99
C VAL A 82 7.74 -3.37 -16.79
N SER A 83 9.02 -3.04 -16.98
CA SER A 83 10.05 -3.17 -15.95
C SER A 83 9.71 -2.36 -14.69
N CYS A 84 9.82 -3.00 -13.53
CA CYS A 84 9.47 -2.40 -12.23
C CYS A 84 10.43 -1.26 -11.81
N SER A 85 11.58 -1.13 -12.47
CA SER A 85 12.57 -0.06 -12.32
C SER A 85 12.18 1.23 -13.05
N GLN A 86 11.20 1.19 -13.95
CA GLN A 86 10.78 2.37 -14.70
C GLN A 86 10.04 3.34 -13.78
N VAL A 87 10.46 4.61 -13.84
CA VAL A 87 9.84 5.69 -13.08
C VAL A 87 8.87 6.43 -14.01
N PHE A 88 7.59 6.04 -13.96
CA PHE A 88 6.53 6.61 -14.80
C PHE A 88 6.15 8.04 -14.42
N ILE A 89 6.21 8.37 -13.13
CA ILE A 89 5.81 9.67 -12.58
C ILE A 89 6.84 10.08 -11.55
N MET A 90 7.57 11.16 -11.84
CA MET A 90 8.37 11.92 -10.87
C MET A 90 7.68 13.25 -10.63
N ASN A 91 6.67 13.26 -9.76
CA ASN A 91 6.17 14.54 -9.25
C ASN A 91 7.15 15.02 -8.16
N LEU A 92 7.59 16.28 -8.26
CA LEU A 92 8.54 16.92 -7.33
C LEU A 92 9.93 16.25 -7.22
N GLY A 93 10.33 15.38 -8.17
CA GLY A 93 11.67 14.76 -8.20
C GLY A 93 11.94 13.67 -7.16
N TYR A 94 10.96 13.35 -6.29
CA TYR A 94 11.07 12.33 -5.23
C TYR A 94 9.79 11.53 -5.00
N ILE A 95 8.62 12.06 -5.37
CA ILE A 95 7.34 11.39 -5.14
C ILE A 95 7.07 10.42 -6.28
N THR A 96 7.44 9.16 -6.04
CA THR A 96 7.08 8.04 -6.90
C THR A 96 5.82 7.34 -6.39
N ILE A 97 5.19 6.55 -7.27
CA ILE A 97 4.00 5.74 -6.95
C ILE A 97 4.19 4.88 -5.68
N PRO A 98 5.30 4.14 -5.48
CA PRO A 98 5.48 3.35 -4.26
C PRO A 98 5.61 4.21 -3.00
N MET A 99 6.17 5.42 -3.08
CA MET A 99 6.21 6.36 -1.95
C MET A 99 4.79 6.78 -1.52
N MET A 100 3.91 7.07 -2.49
CA MET A 100 2.50 7.35 -2.21
C MET A 100 1.79 6.13 -1.58
N ALA A 101 2.06 4.92 -2.06
CA ALA A 101 1.49 3.71 -1.46
C ALA A 101 1.98 3.48 -0.02
N LEU A 102 3.26 3.72 0.24
CA LEU A 102 3.89 3.57 1.55
C LEU A 102 3.25 4.52 2.58
N THR A 103 3.03 5.79 2.23
CA THR A 103 2.37 6.74 3.13
C THR A 103 0.95 6.30 3.49
N VAL A 104 0.20 5.73 2.55
CA VAL A 104 -1.14 5.18 2.82
C VAL A 104 -1.08 3.99 3.77
N PHE A 105 -0.17 3.03 3.55
CA PHE A 105 -0.02 1.89 4.46
C PHE A 105 0.40 2.30 5.88
N LEU A 106 1.32 3.27 6.01
CA LEU A 106 1.69 3.83 7.31
C LEU A 106 0.50 4.51 8.00
N LEU A 107 -0.29 5.27 7.25
CA LEU A 107 -1.46 5.95 7.79
C LEU A 107 -2.53 4.95 8.26
N LEU A 108 -2.72 3.84 7.53
CA LEU A 108 -3.58 2.73 7.95
C LEU A 108 -3.09 2.06 9.24
N ILE A 109 -1.78 1.84 9.38
CA ILE A 109 -1.17 1.31 10.61
C ILE A 109 -1.39 2.27 11.78
N LEU A 110 -1.15 3.58 11.59
CA LEU A 110 -1.33 4.59 12.63
C LEU A 110 -2.78 4.67 13.09
N LEU A 111 -3.74 4.72 12.17
CA LEU A 111 -5.17 4.71 12.49
C LEU A 111 -5.58 3.44 13.25
N ALA A 112 -5.05 2.29 12.84
CA ALA A 112 -5.29 1.04 13.54
C ALA A 112 -4.71 1.06 14.96
N LEU A 113 -3.49 1.55 15.15
CA LEU A 113 -2.86 1.67 16.47
C LEU A 113 -3.59 2.65 17.38
N ILE A 114 -4.03 3.80 16.87
CA ILE A 114 -4.83 4.78 17.63
C ILE A 114 -6.14 4.16 18.10
N ASN A 115 -6.86 3.46 17.22
CA ASN A 115 -8.08 2.73 17.58
C ASN A 115 -7.85 1.66 18.66
N LYS A 116 -6.67 1.02 18.66
CA LYS A 116 -6.28 0.04 19.70
C LYS A 116 -5.94 0.74 21.02
N LYS A 117 -5.21 1.86 20.99
CA LYS A 117 -4.79 2.65 22.16
C LYS A 117 -5.97 3.31 22.88
N ILE A 118 -6.92 3.89 22.13
CA ILE A 118 -8.17 4.45 22.66
C ILE A 118 -9.01 3.39 23.40
N ARG A 119 -8.75 2.09 23.25
CA ARG A 119 -9.44 1.02 24.01
C ARG A 119 -8.69 0.55 25.26
N VAL A 120 -7.37 0.72 25.31
CA VAL A 120 -6.56 0.40 26.50
C VAL A 120 -6.84 1.42 27.61
N GLU A 121 -6.95 2.70 27.29
CA GLU A 121 -7.23 3.76 28.27
C GLU A 121 -8.62 3.70 28.96
N PRO A 122 -9.75 3.38 28.29
CA PRO A 122 -11.05 3.27 28.95
C PRO A 122 -11.21 1.99 29.78
N LYS A 123 -10.37 0.97 29.56
CA LYS A 123 -10.38 -0.27 30.37
C LYS A 123 -9.43 -0.23 31.57
N LEU A 124 -8.51 0.74 31.64
CA LEU A 124 -7.55 0.89 32.74
C LEU A 124 -8.01 1.93 33.79
N LYS A 125 -9.20 2.51 33.62
CA LYS A 125 -9.92 3.29 34.64
C LYS A 125 -11.03 2.45 35.26
N VAL A 126 -10.69 1.33 35.90
CA VAL A 126 -11.54 0.64 36.88
C VAL A 126 -10.68 0.30 38.08
#